data_AF-A0A3N4MUP5-F1
#
_entry.id   AF-A0A3N4MUP5-F1
#
_cell.length_a   1.000
_cell.length_b   1.000
_cell.length_c   1.000
_cell.angle_alpha   90.00
_cell.angle_beta   90.00
_cell.angle_gamma   90.00
#
_symmetry.space_group_name_H-M   'P 1'
#
loop_
_entity.id
_entity.type
_entity.pdbx_description
1 polymer ?
#
loop_
_entity_poly.entity_id
_entity_poly.type
_entity_poly.pdbx_seq_one_letter_code
_entity_poly.pdbx_strand_id
1 'polypeptide(L)'
;MIFQAEWFPFAAFITAWLLLSALLAATAKPAFKAFTAHRSAVTLAILILTAAWLLNATPDDGQLAGMSYHLLAMNLVALMVGAPAAFWLGALLLFPYVCLFGGDWQVYPINALALLLPPLAINILFRRLVNLLPANLFIFIFVNGFIASAASILFTGLVLVAILDWAAAFPSEVLWPTALPVFILIAWAEAFLSGITTAIFVALRPQWLNTFDNNRYLKSNNQIW
;
A
#
# COMPACT_ATOMS: atom_id res chain seq x y z
N MET A 1 -1.32 -11.06 -3.28
CA MET A 1 -1.39 -12.40 -2.69
C MET A 1 -2.67 -12.55 -1.90
N ILE A 2 -3.34 -13.70 -2.00
CA ILE A 2 -4.49 -14.05 -1.18
C ILE A 2 -4.08 -15.28 -0.36
N PHE A 3 -4.06 -15.14 0.97
CA PHE A 3 -3.81 -16.26 1.87
C PHE A 3 -4.95 -17.28 1.85
N GLN A 4 -4.62 -18.55 2.10
CA GLN A 4 -5.59 -19.62 2.31
C GLN A 4 -5.89 -19.81 3.80
N ALA A 5 -7.13 -20.17 4.14
CA ALA A 5 -7.53 -20.37 5.53
C ALA A 5 -6.79 -21.56 6.18
N GLU A 6 -6.53 -22.63 5.43
CA GLU A 6 -5.86 -23.83 5.93
C GLU A 6 -4.43 -23.59 6.47
N TRP A 7 -3.79 -22.48 6.10
CA TRP A 7 -2.43 -22.14 6.54
C TRP A 7 -2.37 -21.60 7.98
N PHE A 8 -3.51 -21.25 8.57
CA PHE A 8 -3.54 -20.55 9.85
C PHE A 8 -4.45 -21.25 10.86
N PRO A 9 -4.05 -21.27 12.16
CA PRO A 9 -4.91 -21.77 13.21
C PRO A 9 -6.08 -20.81 13.43
N PHE A 10 -7.22 -21.35 13.90
CA PHE A 10 -8.43 -20.56 14.17
C PHE A 10 -8.21 -19.34 15.09
N ALA A 11 -7.31 -19.46 16.07
CA ALA A 11 -6.95 -18.36 16.96
C ALA A 11 -6.34 -17.17 16.21
N ALA A 12 -5.58 -17.41 15.13
CA ALA A 12 -5.00 -16.35 14.31
C ALA A 12 -6.10 -15.49 13.67
N PHE A 13 -7.18 -16.09 13.17
CA PHE A 13 -8.31 -15.35 12.59
C PHE A 13 -8.96 -14.42 13.61
N ILE A 14 -9.23 -14.92 14.82
CA ILE A 14 -9.85 -14.12 15.88
C ILE A 14 -8.95 -12.92 16.22
N THR A 15 -7.66 -13.16 16.44
CA THR A 15 -6.71 -12.09 16.78
C THR A 15 -6.60 -11.06 15.65
N ALA A 16 -6.57 -11.51 14.38
CA ALA A 16 -6.51 -10.65 13.22
C ALA A 16 -7.78 -9.81 13.06
N TRP A 17 -8.96 -10.39 13.27
CA TRP A 17 -10.23 -9.67 13.26
C TRP A 17 -10.27 -8.59 14.35
N LEU A 18 -9.94 -8.95 15.59
CA LEU A 18 -9.90 -7.99 16.69
C LEU A 18 -8.95 -6.82 16.41
N LEU A 19 -7.75 -7.12 15.89
CA LEU A 19 -6.76 -6.11 15.54
C LEU A 19 -7.24 -5.22 14.37
N LEU A 20 -7.76 -5.80 13.30
CA LEU A 20 -8.29 -5.06 12.16
C LEU A 20 -9.44 -4.16 12.57
N SER A 21 -10.40 -4.68 13.34
CA SER A 21 -11.54 -3.90 13.85
C SER A 21 -11.09 -2.76 14.76
N ALA A 22 -10.14 -2.99 15.66
CA ALA A 22 -9.58 -1.95 16.51
C ALA A 22 -8.90 -0.84 15.71
N LEU A 23 -8.09 -1.20 14.70
CA LEU A 23 -7.41 -0.23 13.83
C LEU A 23 -8.40 0.55 12.96
N LEU A 24 -9.41 -0.11 12.39
CA LEU A 24 -10.47 0.55 11.63
C LEU A 24 -11.24 1.52 12.52
N ALA A 25 -11.64 1.11 13.72
CA ALA A 25 -12.32 1.99 14.68
C ALA A 25 -11.47 3.20 15.07
N ALA A 26 -10.18 2.99 15.38
CA ALA A 26 -9.25 4.07 15.73
C ALA A 26 -9.03 5.07 14.59
N THR A 27 -9.15 4.62 13.34
CA THR A 27 -8.91 5.44 12.13
C THR A 27 -10.20 5.96 11.47
N ALA A 28 -11.38 5.56 11.96
CA ALA A 28 -12.67 5.86 11.33
C ALA A 28 -12.96 7.36 11.22
N LYS A 29 -12.80 8.11 12.32
CA LYS A 29 -13.07 9.55 12.35
C LYS A 29 -12.18 10.35 11.38
N PRO A 30 -10.83 10.20 11.38
CA PRO A 30 -9.99 10.89 10.41
C PRO A 30 -10.23 10.42 8.97
N ALA A 31 -10.50 9.12 8.75
CA ALA A 31 -10.82 8.59 7.42
C ALA A 31 -12.11 9.22 6.86
N PHE A 32 -13.19 9.26 7.65
CA PHE A 32 -14.46 9.84 7.23
C PHE A 32 -14.33 11.33 6.91
N LYS A 33 -13.58 12.09 7.74
CA LYS A 33 -13.27 13.49 7.45
C LYS A 33 -12.59 13.64 6.09
N ALA A 34 -11.57 12.84 5.80
CA ALA A 34 -10.86 12.87 4.53
C ALA A 34 -11.77 12.47 3.35
N PHE A 35 -12.66 11.49 3.52
CA PHE A 35 -13.62 11.11 2.49
C PHE A 35 -14.57 12.25 2.11
N THR A 36 -15.04 13.00 3.11
CA THR A 36 -15.90 14.16 2.85
C THR A 36 -15.15 15.34 2.25
N ALA A 37 -13.90 15.57 2.65
CA ALA A 37 -13.10 16.73 2.23
C ALA A 37 -12.43 16.57 0.87
N HIS A 38 -12.06 15.34 0.48
CA HIS A 38 -11.24 15.06 -0.72
C HIS A 38 -11.95 14.10 -1.69
N ARG A 39 -13.26 14.28 -1.91
CA ARG A 39 -14.11 13.36 -2.69
C ARG A 39 -13.52 12.96 -4.04
N SER A 40 -13.02 13.90 -4.84
CA SER A 40 -12.44 13.59 -6.15
C SER A 40 -11.15 12.78 -6.07
N ALA A 41 -10.28 13.06 -5.09
CA ALA A 41 -9.08 12.27 -4.85
C ALA A 41 -9.43 10.86 -4.37
N VAL A 42 -10.48 10.71 -3.56
CA VAL A 42 -10.99 9.41 -3.09
C VAL A 42 -11.54 8.58 -4.26
N THR A 43 -12.34 9.18 -5.13
CA THR A 43 -12.83 8.50 -6.35
C THR A 43 -11.67 8.01 -7.21
N LEU A 44 -10.67 8.87 -7.44
CA LEU A 44 -9.50 8.48 -8.21
C LEU A 44 -8.67 7.40 -7.51
N ALA A 45 -8.52 7.47 -6.19
CA ALA A 45 -7.83 6.45 -5.41
C ALA A 45 -8.51 5.07 -5.52
N ILE A 46 -9.84 5.02 -5.52
CA ILE A 46 -10.60 3.78 -5.75
C ILE A 46 -10.29 3.19 -7.13
N LEU A 47 -10.24 4.03 -8.17
CA LEU A 47 -9.88 3.60 -9.53
C LEU A 47 -8.45 3.08 -9.59
N ILE A 48 -7.50 3.78 -8.98
CA ILE A 48 -6.09 3.39 -8.94
C ILE A 48 -5.91 2.05 -8.22
N LEU A 49 -6.49 1.87 -7.03
CA LEU A 49 -6.37 0.61 -6.27
C LEU A 49 -6.99 -0.55 -7.04
N THR A 50 -8.20 -0.37 -7.55
CA THR A 50 -8.89 -1.41 -8.34
C THR A 50 -8.07 -1.80 -9.56
N ALA A 51 -7.56 -0.83 -10.32
CA ALA A 51 -6.72 -1.11 -11.48
C ALA A 51 -5.41 -1.81 -11.10
N ALA A 52 -4.73 -1.35 -10.04
CA ALA A 52 -3.47 -1.92 -9.57
C ALA A 52 -3.63 -3.40 -9.17
N TRP A 53 -4.74 -3.76 -8.53
CA TRP A 53 -4.95 -5.12 -8.03
C TRP A 53 -5.54 -6.07 -9.08
N LEU A 54 -6.27 -5.54 -10.06
CA LEU A 54 -6.70 -6.29 -11.24
C LEU A 54 -5.53 -6.66 -12.16
N LEU A 55 -4.46 -5.85 -12.19
CA LEU A 55 -3.19 -6.19 -12.84
C LEU A 55 -2.38 -7.16 -11.96
N ASN A 56 -2.92 -8.37 -11.76
CA ASN A 56 -2.27 -9.43 -11.02
C ASN A 56 -1.64 -10.47 -11.96
N ALA A 57 -0.56 -11.09 -11.47
CA ALA A 57 0.09 -12.23 -12.06
C ALA A 57 0.04 -13.38 -11.05
N THR A 58 -0.56 -14.50 -11.45
CA THR A 58 -0.65 -15.71 -10.64
C THR A 58 -0.05 -16.84 -11.48
N PRO A 59 1.13 -17.37 -11.13
CA PRO A 59 1.70 -18.52 -11.84
C PRO A 59 0.80 -19.75 -11.63
N ASP A 60 0.40 -20.38 -12.74
CA ASP A 60 -0.44 -21.60 -12.72
C ASP A 60 0.37 -22.85 -12.34
N ASP A 61 1.68 -22.85 -12.66
CA ASP A 61 2.59 -23.98 -12.46
C ASP A 61 3.90 -23.55 -11.76
N GLY A 62 4.60 -24.52 -11.19
CA GLY A 62 5.91 -24.35 -10.55
C GLY A 62 5.86 -24.32 -9.01
N GLN A 63 7.00 -24.11 -8.37
CA GLN A 63 7.13 -24.23 -6.91
C GLN A 63 6.43 -23.11 -6.13
N LEU A 64 5.98 -22.06 -6.80
CA LEU A 64 5.21 -20.94 -6.25
C LEU A 64 3.78 -20.87 -6.83
N ALA A 65 3.29 -21.97 -7.42
CA ALA A 65 1.92 -22.05 -7.91
C ALA A 65 0.92 -21.67 -6.81
N GLY A 66 -0.06 -20.84 -7.14
CA GLY A 66 -1.03 -20.28 -6.19
C GLY A 66 -0.57 -18.99 -5.49
N MET A 67 0.67 -18.52 -5.68
CA MET A 67 1.08 -17.20 -5.20
C MET A 67 0.70 -16.10 -6.20
N SER A 68 -0.20 -15.21 -5.82
CA SER A 68 -0.57 -14.05 -6.65
C SER A 68 0.23 -12.80 -6.30
N TYR A 69 0.72 -12.11 -7.33
CA TYR A 69 1.46 -10.88 -7.24
C TYR A 69 0.72 -9.75 -7.93
N HIS A 70 0.72 -8.56 -7.36
CA HIS A 70 0.11 -7.37 -7.96
C HIS A 70 0.78 -6.11 -7.39
N LEU A 71 0.54 -4.99 -8.06
CA LEU A 71 0.86 -3.67 -7.53
C LEU A 71 -0.01 -3.39 -6.30
N LEU A 72 0.43 -2.50 -5.39
CA LEU A 72 -0.36 -2.15 -4.21
C LEU A 72 -1.01 -0.77 -4.33
N ALA A 73 -0.30 0.22 -4.88
CA ALA A 73 -0.66 1.64 -4.92
C ALA A 73 -1.01 2.28 -3.56
N MET A 74 -0.83 1.56 -2.44
CA MET A 74 -1.23 2.00 -1.10
C MET A 74 -0.42 3.21 -0.60
N ASN A 75 0.88 3.29 -0.93
CA ASN A 75 1.68 4.47 -0.59
C ASN A 75 1.16 5.72 -1.33
N LEU A 76 0.93 5.61 -2.64
CA LEU A 76 0.39 6.71 -3.44
C LEU A 76 -0.98 7.18 -2.90
N VAL A 77 -1.89 6.24 -2.64
CA VAL A 77 -3.21 6.58 -2.09
C VAL A 77 -3.10 7.21 -0.70
N ALA A 78 -2.16 6.77 0.13
CA ALA A 78 -1.90 7.41 1.41
C ALA A 78 -1.32 8.82 1.27
N LEU A 79 -0.61 9.14 0.18
CA LEU A 79 -0.26 10.53 -0.15
C LEU A 79 -1.47 11.35 -0.59
N MET A 80 -2.41 10.71 -1.30
CA MET A 80 -3.61 11.36 -1.86
C MET A 80 -4.62 11.74 -0.79
N VAL A 81 -4.97 10.81 0.10
CA VAL A 81 -6.09 10.97 1.06
C VAL A 81 -5.65 10.87 2.52
N GLY A 82 -4.38 10.57 2.79
CA GLY A 82 -3.86 10.32 4.13
C GLY A 82 -3.98 8.84 4.53
N ALA A 83 -3.07 8.40 5.41
CA ALA A 83 -2.98 6.98 5.80
C ALA A 83 -4.26 6.39 6.41
N PRO A 84 -5.03 7.08 7.29
CA PRO A 84 -6.29 6.55 7.81
C PRO A 84 -7.33 6.26 6.72
N ALA A 85 -7.49 7.20 5.77
CA ALA A 85 -8.44 7.07 4.68
C ALA A 85 -8.00 5.99 3.67
N ALA A 86 -6.69 5.92 3.37
CA ALA A 86 -6.12 4.88 2.55
C ALA A 86 -6.33 3.49 3.16
N PHE A 87 -6.14 3.33 4.47
CA PHE A 87 -6.41 2.07 5.17
C PHE A 87 -7.87 1.64 5.03
N TRP A 88 -8.82 2.55 5.22
CA TRP A 88 -10.24 2.28 5.04
C TRP A 88 -10.60 1.92 3.60
N LEU A 89 -10.11 2.65 2.60
CA LEU A 89 -10.33 2.31 1.19
C LEU A 89 -9.73 0.95 0.85
N GLY A 90 -8.51 0.69 1.30
CA GLY A 90 -7.83 -0.59 1.11
C GLY A 90 -8.65 -1.73 1.70
N ALA A 91 -9.11 -1.62 2.94
CA ALA A 91 -9.95 -2.63 3.57
C ALA A 91 -11.27 -2.84 2.81
N LEU A 92 -11.99 -1.77 2.51
CA LEU A 92 -13.28 -1.85 1.81
C LEU A 92 -13.19 -2.45 0.41
N LEU A 93 -12.11 -2.17 -0.34
CA LEU A 93 -11.90 -2.71 -1.68
C LEU A 93 -11.26 -4.11 -1.65
N LEU A 94 -10.48 -4.43 -0.62
CA LEU A 94 -9.82 -5.73 -0.53
C LEU A 94 -10.82 -6.84 -0.22
N PHE A 95 -11.88 -6.54 0.54
CA PHE A 95 -12.90 -7.54 0.84
C PHE A 95 -13.55 -8.14 -0.43
N PRO A 96 -14.15 -7.34 -1.34
CA PRO A 96 -14.68 -7.90 -2.58
C PRO A 96 -13.59 -8.47 -3.49
N TYR A 97 -12.38 -7.93 -3.49
CA TYR A 97 -11.25 -8.51 -4.22
C TYR A 97 -10.96 -9.96 -3.77
N VAL A 98 -10.86 -10.19 -2.46
CA VAL A 98 -10.65 -11.54 -1.89
C VAL A 98 -11.79 -12.48 -2.29
N CYS A 99 -13.05 -12.02 -2.23
CA CYS A 99 -14.20 -12.84 -2.64
C CYS A 99 -14.18 -13.20 -4.13
N LEU A 100 -13.76 -12.28 -5.01
CA LEU A 100 -13.74 -12.50 -6.46
C LEU A 100 -12.63 -13.45 -6.90
N PHE A 101 -11.49 -13.43 -6.21
CA PHE A 101 -10.31 -14.22 -6.55
C PHE A 101 -10.13 -15.44 -5.63
N GLY A 102 -11.24 -15.96 -5.08
CA GLY A 102 -11.30 -17.28 -4.44
C GLY A 102 -10.74 -17.36 -3.01
N GLY A 103 -10.56 -16.24 -2.33
CA GLY A 103 -10.13 -16.23 -0.93
C GLY A 103 -11.27 -16.39 0.07
N ASP A 104 -10.95 -17.00 1.21
CA ASP A 104 -11.89 -17.16 2.32
C ASP A 104 -12.08 -15.85 3.11
N TRP A 105 -13.32 -15.56 3.51
CA TRP A 105 -13.64 -14.45 4.38
C TRP A 105 -12.99 -14.58 5.77
N GLN A 106 -12.70 -15.81 6.23
CA GLN A 106 -12.05 -16.04 7.52
C GLN A 106 -10.62 -15.48 7.58
N VAL A 107 -9.91 -15.52 6.44
CA VAL A 107 -8.50 -15.08 6.32
C VAL A 107 -8.38 -13.67 5.74
N TYR A 108 -9.50 -13.04 5.37
CA TYR A 108 -9.57 -11.62 5.00
C TYR A 108 -8.81 -10.68 5.95
N PRO A 109 -8.96 -10.74 7.29
CA PRO A 109 -8.26 -9.80 8.17
C PRO A 109 -6.74 -9.96 8.12
N ILE A 110 -6.23 -11.18 7.92
CA ILE A 110 -4.78 -11.43 7.78
C ILE A 110 -4.29 -10.81 6.46
N ASN A 111 -5.02 -11.00 5.36
CA ASN A 111 -4.71 -10.35 4.08
C ASN A 111 -4.72 -8.82 4.22
N ALA A 112 -5.74 -8.25 4.84
CA ALA A 112 -5.86 -6.80 5.03
C ALA A 112 -4.71 -6.25 5.88
N LEU A 113 -4.36 -6.90 6.98
CA LEU A 113 -3.26 -6.44 7.84
C LEU A 113 -1.91 -6.55 7.11
N ALA A 114 -1.66 -7.67 6.44
CA ALA A 114 -0.38 -7.93 5.77
C ALA A 114 -0.16 -7.08 4.52
N LEU A 115 -1.21 -6.76 3.75
CA LEU A 115 -1.10 -5.98 2.52
C LEU A 115 -1.23 -4.47 2.75
N LEU A 116 -1.95 -4.04 3.78
CA LEU A 116 -2.25 -2.61 3.98
C LEU A 116 -1.33 -1.95 5.01
N LEU A 117 -0.95 -2.64 6.11
CA LEU A 117 -0.15 -1.98 7.15
C LEU A 117 1.29 -1.70 6.74
N PRO A 118 2.04 -2.63 6.11
CA PRO A 118 3.42 -2.36 5.70
C PRO A 118 3.58 -1.12 4.80
N PRO A 119 2.83 -0.94 3.70
CA PRO A 119 3.00 0.24 2.86
C PRO A 119 2.58 1.54 3.59
N LEU A 120 1.59 1.48 4.47
CA LEU A 120 1.16 2.65 5.25
C LEU A 120 2.18 3.04 6.34
N ALA A 121 2.84 2.06 6.95
CA ALA A 121 3.92 2.31 7.90
C ALA A 121 5.11 3.00 7.20
N ILE A 122 5.51 2.50 6.02
CA ILE A 122 6.54 3.13 5.19
C ILE A 122 6.12 4.54 4.77
N ASN A 123 4.87 4.74 4.33
CA ASN A 123 4.36 6.07 3.99
C ASN A 123 4.49 7.06 5.16
N ILE A 124 4.06 6.66 6.36
CA ILE A 124 4.16 7.50 7.56
C ILE A 124 5.63 7.82 7.89
N LEU A 125 6.51 6.83 7.81
CA LEU A 125 7.94 6.99 8.06
C LEU A 125 8.56 7.98 7.08
N PHE A 126 8.39 7.78 5.78
CA PHE A 126 8.98 8.64 4.74
C PHE A 126 8.44 10.07 4.80
N ARG A 127 7.14 10.26 5.08
CA ARG A 127 6.58 11.60 5.31
C ARG A 127 7.17 12.31 6.53
N ARG A 128 7.67 11.58 7.53
CA ARG A 128 8.41 12.17 8.66
C ARG A 128 9.85 12.48 8.28
N LEU A 129 10.53 11.56 7.60
CA LEU A 129 11.91 11.73 7.16
C LEU A 129 12.07 12.89 6.17
N VAL A 130 11.11 13.07 5.25
CA VAL A 130 11.14 14.18 4.28
C VAL A 130 11.07 15.55 4.96
N ASN A 131 10.57 15.64 6.21
CA ASN A 131 10.55 16.90 6.97
C ASN A 131 11.95 17.35 7.41
N LEU A 132 12.91 16.43 7.41
CA LEU A 132 14.32 16.69 7.70
C LEU A 132 15.09 17.15 6.46
N LEU A 133 14.48 17.07 5.28
CA LEU A 133 15.10 17.43 4.00
C LEU A 133 14.65 18.83 3.54
N PRO A 134 15.46 19.50 2.68
CA PRO A 134 15.09 20.78 2.09
C PRO A 134 13.70 20.76 1.44
N ALA A 135 13.00 21.89 1.51
CA ALA A 135 11.68 22.04 0.94
C ALA A 135 11.77 22.18 -0.59
N ASN A 136 11.90 21.06 -1.28
CA ASN A 136 12.00 20.99 -2.75
C ASN A 136 10.97 20.01 -3.31
N LEU A 137 10.30 20.41 -4.40
CA LEU A 137 9.27 19.60 -5.06
C LEU A 137 9.79 18.22 -5.52
N PHE A 138 11.01 18.15 -6.02
CA PHE A 138 11.63 16.89 -6.46
C PHE A 138 11.91 15.97 -5.28
N ILE A 139 12.26 16.53 -4.12
CA ILE A 139 12.42 15.74 -2.90
C ILE A 139 11.09 15.10 -2.52
N PHE A 140 9.97 15.83 -2.58
CA PHE A 140 8.66 15.24 -2.33
C PHE A 140 8.34 14.12 -3.34
N ILE A 141 8.53 14.37 -4.64
CA ILE A 141 8.22 13.41 -5.71
C ILE A 141 9.09 12.14 -5.59
N PHE A 142 10.41 12.29 -5.50
CA PHE A 142 11.32 11.15 -5.47
C PHE A 142 11.30 10.43 -4.12
N VAL A 143 11.27 11.13 -2.99
CA VAL A 143 11.33 10.48 -1.67
C VAL A 143 9.99 9.87 -1.29
N ASN A 144 8.89 10.65 -1.34
CA ASN A 144 7.59 10.14 -0.93
C ASN A 144 6.87 9.39 -2.05
N GLY A 145 6.97 9.85 -3.30
CA GLY A 145 6.26 9.23 -4.43
C GLY A 145 6.95 7.99 -5.00
N PHE A 146 8.28 8.02 -5.14
CA PHE A 146 9.05 6.94 -5.77
C PHE A 146 9.68 5.99 -4.74
N ILE A 147 10.63 6.47 -3.93
CA ILE A 147 11.43 5.63 -3.03
C ILE A 147 10.54 4.99 -1.96
N ALA A 148 9.61 5.75 -1.35
CA ALA A 148 8.69 5.18 -0.37
C ALA A 148 7.78 4.10 -0.98
N SER A 149 7.40 4.22 -2.26
CA SER A 149 6.63 3.19 -2.97
C SER A 149 7.44 1.92 -3.23
N ALA A 150 8.71 2.04 -3.66
CA ALA A 150 9.61 0.88 -3.76
C ALA A 150 9.77 0.19 -2.39
N ALA A 151 10.11 0.97 -1.36
CA ALA A 151 10.30 0.48 0.00
C ALA A 151 9.03 -0.18 0.56
N SER A 152 7.86 0.34 0.20
CA SER A 152 6.57 -0.23 0.57
C SER A 152 6.37 -1.63 0.02
N ILE A 153 6.64 -1.86 -1.28
CA ILE A 153 6.53 -3.19 -1.89
C ILE A 153 7.55 -4.15 -1.30
N LEU A 154 8.81 -3.73 -1.17
CA LEU A 154 9.87 -4.59 -0.61
C LEU A 154 9.54 -5.01 0.82
N PHE A 155 9.09 -4.07 1.64
CA PHE A 155 8.71 -4.37 3.03
C PHE A 155 7.46 -5.24 3.10
N THR A 156 6.48 -5.01 2.23
CA THR A 156 5.30 -5.89 2.13
C THR A 156 5.69 -7.29 1.70
N GLY A 157 6.55 -7.43 0.70
CA GLY A 157 7.08 -8.71 0.24
C GLY A 157 7.80 -9.48 1.34
N LEU A 158 8.64 -8.79 2.12
CA LEU A 158 9.30 -9.37 3.29
C LEU A 158 8.29 -9.88 4.33
N VAL A 159 7.25 -9.08 4.64
CA VAL A 159 6.20 -9.46 5.58
C VAL A 159 5.41 -10.67 5.06
N LEU A 160 5.01 -10.67 3.79
CA LEU A 160 4.28 -11.79 3.18
C LEU A 160 5.10 -13.07 3.19
N VAL A 161 6.36 -13.01 2.75
CA VAL A 161 7.27 -14.17 2.75
C VAL A 161 7.48 -14.70 4.17
N ALA A 162 7.71 -13.83 5.15
CA ALA A 162 7.87 -14.25 6.55
C ALA A 162 6.60 -14.90 7.12
N ILE A 163 5.42 -14.38 6.79
CA ILE A 163 4.14 -14.97 7.21
C ILE A 163 3.95 -16.37 6.62
N LEU A 164 4.24 -16.55 5.33
CA LEU A 164 4.12 -17.84 4.65
C LEU A 164 5.11 -18.88 5.15
N ASP A 165 6.35 -18.45 5.41
CA ASP A 165 7.40 -19.29 5.99
C ASP A 165 6.98 -19.77 7.38
N TRP A 166 6.48 -18.85 8.22
CA TRP A 166 5.95 -19.18 9.54
C TRP A 166 4.74 -20.12 9.48
N ALA A 167 3.86 -19.94 8.50
CA ALA A 167 2.71 -20.79 8.25
C ALA A 167 3.08 -22.15 7.61
N ALA A 168 4.36 -22.38 7.27
CA ALA A 168 4.83 -23.53 6.52
C ALA A 168 4.03 -23.79 5.22
N ALA A 169 3.54 -22.72 4.59
CA ALA A 169 2.69 -22.80 3.39
C ALA A 169 3.48 -23.27 2.15
N PHE A 170 4.79 -22.99 2.13
CA PHE A 170 5.72 -23.39 1.08
C PHE A 170 7.07 -23.79 1.70
N PRO A 171 7.90 -24.61 1.03
CA PRO A 171 9.25 -24.94 1.51
C PRO A 171 10.12 -23.69 1.64
N SER A 172 10.77 -23.51 2.79
CA SER A 172 11.56 -22.32 3.10
C SER A 172 12.73 -22.10 2.13
N GLU A 173 13.39 -23.20 1.72
CA GLU A 173 14.47 -23.18 0.73
C GLU A 173 14.05 -22.67 -0.66
N VAL A 174 12.75 -22.67 -0.97
CA VAL A 174 12.19 -22.13 -2.22
C VAL A 174 11.67 -20.72 -2.01
N LEU A 175 10.96 -20.48 -0.91
CA LEU A 175 10.19 -19.25 -0.72
C LEU A 175 11.09 -18.01 -0.71
N TRP A 176 12.17 -18.02 0.10
CA TRP A 176 13.07 -16.88 0.21
C TRP A 176 13.84 -16.59 -1.09
N PRO A 177 14.47 -17.58 -1.74
CA PRO A 177 15.25 -17.32 -2.95
C PRO A 177 14.41 -17.07 -4.20
N THR A 178 13.17 -17.57 -4.25
CA THR A 178 12.34 -17.49 -5.46
C THR A 178 11.25 -16.41 -5.38
N ALA A 179 10.56 -16.25 -4.25
CA ALA A 179 9.46 -15.28 -4.15
C ALA A 179 9.96 -13.84 -3.90
N LEU A 180 10.95 -13.66 -3.01
CA LEU A 180 11.44 -12.33 -2.64
C LEU A 180 11.99 -11.52 -3.83
N PRO A 181 12.75 -12.09 -4.78
CA PRO A 181 13.21 -11.35 -5.96
C PRO A 181 12.09 -10.82 -6.85
N VAL A 182 10.93 -11.48 -6.89
CA VAL A 182 9.77 -11.01 -7.66
C VAL A 182 9.27 -9.68 -7.10
N PHE A 183 9.29 -9.50 -5.77
CA PHE A 183 8.94 -8.22 -5.16
C PHE A 183 9.90 -7.09 -5.52
N ILE A 184 11.17 -7.38 -5.85
CA ILE A 184 12.11 -6.35 -6.36
C ILE A 184 11.67 -5.84 -7.72
N LEU A 185 11.23 -6.73 -8.62
CA LEU A 185 10.71 -6.35 -9.93
C LEU A 185 9.42 -5.53 -9.80
N ILE A 186 8.51 -5.96 -8.93
CA ILE A 186 7.25 -5.24 -8.67
C ILE A 186 7.53 -3.88 -8.02
N ALA A 187 8.50 -3.80 -7.11
CA ALA A 187 8.88 -2.55 -6.45
C ALA A 187 9.35 -1.50 -7.46
N TRP A 188 10.04 -1.92 -8.52
CA TRP A 188 10.41 -1.03 -9.62
C TRP A 188 9.19 -0.48 -10.35
N ALA A 189 8.25 -1.35 -10.74
CA ALA A 189 7.02 -0.93 -11.43
C ALA A 189 6.14 -0.02 -10.55
N GLU A 190 5.95 -0.38 -9.29
CA GLU A 190 5.21 0.39 -8.30
C GLU A 190 5.84 1.78 -8.09
N ALA A 191 7.16 1.84 -7.90
CA ALA A 191 7.87 3.09 -7.69
C ALA A 191 7.78 4.00 -8.91
N PHE A 192 7.94 3.44 -10.11
CA PHE A 192 7.84 4.20 -11.33
C PHE A 192 6.43 4.78 -11.53
N LEU A 193 5.40 3.94 -11.43
CA LEU A 193 4.00 4.38 -11.56
C LEU A 193 3.62 5.37 -10.45
N SER A 194 3.92 5.07 -9.19
CA SER A 194 3.61 5.98 -8.07
C SER A 194 4.36 7.30 -8.18
N GLY A 195 5.64 7.26 -8.55
CA GLY A 195 6.48 8.43 -8.71
C GLY A 195 6.00 9.35 -9.83
N ILE A 196 5.72 8.80 -11.02
CA ILE A 196 5.23 9.59 -12.15
C ILE A 196 3.82 10.14 -11.88
N THR A 197 2.93 9.33 -11.28
CA THR A 197 1.60 9.82 -10.89
C THR A 197 1.68 10.92 -9.84
N THR A 198 2.60 10.80 -8.87
CA THR A 198 2.86 11.87 -7.90
C THR A 198 3.34 13.15 -8.60
N ALA A 199 4.28 13.05 -9.54
CA ALA A 199 4.75 14.20 -10.32
C ALA A 199 3.62 14.88 -11.12
N ILE A 200 2.79 14.08 -11.80
CA ILE A 200 1.63 14.56 -12.56
C ILE A 200 0.66 15.30 -11.64
N PHE A 201 0.36 14.75 -10.46
CA PHE A 201 -0.55 15.40 -9.52
C PHE A 201 0.04 16.69 -8.98
N VAL A 202 1.32 16.71 -8.60
CA VAL A 202 2.00 17.95 -8.17
C VAL A 202 1.91 19.03 -9.25
N ALA A 203 2.11 18.67 -10.53
CA ALA A 203 2.10 19.62 -11.64
C ALA A 203 0.70 20.10 -12.05
N LEU A 204 -0.29 19.21 -12.11
CA LEU A 204 -1.60 19.49 -12.71
C LEU A 204 -2.71 19.72 -11.70
N ARG A 205 -2.70 19.00 -10.57
CA ARG A 205 -3.76 18.97 -9.55
C ARG A 205 -3.20 18.68 -8.15
N PRO A 206 -2.35 19.56 -7.56
CA PRO A 206 -1.69 19.27 -6.28
C PRO A 206 -2.67 19.01 -5.13
N GLN A 207 -3.90 19.52 -5.23
CA GLN A 207 -5.00 19.24 -4.29
C GLN A 207 -5.41 17.76 -4.20
N TRP A 208 -5.01 16.91 -5.14
CA TRP A 208 -5.20 15.46 -5.06
C TRP A 208 -4.20 14.77 -4.14
N LEU A 209 -3.16 15.47 -3.69
CA LEU A 209 -2.18 15.01 -2.71
C LEU A 209 -2.40 15.73 -1.39
N ASN A 210 -3.27 15.22 -0.52
CA ASN A 210 -3.54 15.81 0.81
C ASN A 210 -2.28 15.95 1.69
N THR A 211 -1.24 15.18 1.40
CA THR A 211 0.04 15.23 2.12
C THR A 211 1.04 16.21 1.54
N PHE A 212 0.74 16.81 0.38
CA PHE A 212 1.57 17.82 -0.26
C PHE A 212 1.18 19.21 0.22
N ASP A 213 2.15 19.96 0.76
CA ASP A 213 1.95 21.33 1.21
C ASP A 213 2.51 22.32 0.19
N ASN A 214 1.61 23.00 -0.53
CA ASN A 214 1.95 24.05 -1.49
C ASN A 214 2.80 25.16 -0.85
N ASN A 215 2.53 25.54 0.40
CA ASN A 215 3.28 26.61 1.07
C ASN A 215 4.71 26.21 1.36
N ARG A 216 4.96 24.92 1.60
CA ARG A 216 6.30 24.43 1.83
C ARG A 216 7.07 24.25 0.53
N TYR A 217 6.46 23.60 -0.47
CA TYR A 217 7.20 23.12 -1.65
C TYR A 217 7.15 24.05 -2.87
N LEU A 218 6.19 24.97 -2.95
CA LEU A 218 6.02 25.89 -4.09
C LEU A 218 6.31 27.35 -3.76
N LYS A 219 6.32 27.75 -2.48
CA LYS A 219 6.74 29.11 -2.12
C LYS A 219 8.25 29.22 -2.25
N SER A 220 8.67 29.84 -3.35
CA SER A 220 9.99 30.40 -3.47
C SER A 220 10.12 31.56 -2.48
N ASN A 221 10.95 31.40 -1.46
CA ASN A 221 11.42 32.52 -0.64
C ASN A 221 12.60 33.23 -1.34
N ASN A 222 12.66 33.21 -2.68
CA ASN A 222 13.67 33.97 -3.42
C ASN A 222 13.36 35.46 -3.28
N GLN A 223 13.93 36.08 -2.25
CA GLN A 223 14.29 37.49 -2.26
C GLN A 223 15.45 37.72 -3.22
N ILE A 224 15.22 37.48 -4.51
CA ILE A 224 16.12 37.94 -5.57
C ILE A 224 15.41 39.08 -6.29
N TRP A 225 15.09 40.11 -5.52
CA TRP A 225 14.87 41.50 -5.89
C TRP A 225 15.14 42.34 -4.64
#